data_AF-A0A5N8HLZ5-F1
#
_entry.id   AF-A0A5N8HLZ5-F1
#
_cell.length_a   1.000
_cell.length_b   1.000
_cell.length_c   1.000
_cell.angle_alpha   90.00
_cell.angle_beta   90.00
_cell.angle_gamma   90.00
#
_symmetry.space_group_name_H-M   'P 1'
#
loop_
_entity.id
_entity.type
_entity.pdbx_description
1 polymer ?
#
loop_
_entity_poly.entity_id
_entity_poly.type
_entity_poly.pdbx_seq_one_letter_code
_entity_poly.pdbx_strand_id
1 'polypeptide(L)'
;MKFDKPAGENPIDQLKVVGRPHDRIDGPLKTTGTARYAYEWHEEAPNAAYGYIVGSAIAKGRLTALDTDAAQKAPGVLAVITASNAGALGKGDKNTA
;
A
#
# COMPACT_ATOMS: atom_id res chain seq x y z
N MET A 1 25.96 11.04 -6.34
CA MET A 1 26.35 12.08 -7.30
C MET A 1 26.07 13.43 -6.65
N LYS A 2 27.07 14.32 -6.57
CA LYS A 2 26.87 15.70 -6.10
C LYS A 2 26.82 16.59 -7.35
N PHE A 3 25.68 17.24 -7.59
CA PHE A 3 25.46 18.09 -8.75
C PHE A 3 25.48 19.55 -8.30
N ASP A 4 26.69 20.12 -8.13
CA ASP A 4 26.92 21.49 -7.64
C ASP A 4 27.46 22.44 -8.71
N LYS A 5 27.49 22.00 -9.97
CA LYS A 5 27.86 22.79 -11.15
C LYS A 5 26.84 22.51 -12.27
N PRO A 6 26.57 23.48 -13.17
CA PRO A 6 25.72 23.23 -14.33
C PRO A 6 26.22 22.04 -15.16
N ALA A 7 25.29 21.28 -15.75
CA ALA A 7 25.66 20.25 -16.71
C ALA A 7 26.26 20.89 -17.97
N GLY A 8 27.35 20.31 -18.48
CA GLY A 8 27.79 20.51 -19.86
C GLY A 8 27.14 19.50 -20.79
N GLU A 9 27.65 19.40 -22.01
CA GLU A 9 27.26 18.34 -22.94
C GLU A 9 27.54 16.95 -22.34
N ASN A 10 26.58 16.06 -22.49
CA ASN A 10 26.62 14.73 -21.93
C ASN A 10 25.88 13.72 -22.85
N PRO A 11 25.95 12.41 -22.57
CA PRO A 11 25.37 11.40 -23.47
C PRO A 11 23.86 11.53 -23.71
N ILE A 12 23.09 12.18 -22.83
CA ILE A 12 21.64 12.37 -23.00
C ILE A 12 21.34 13.32 -24.17
N ASP A 13 22.24 14.25 -24.50
CA ASP A 13 22.07 15.24 -25.58
C ASP A 13 22.04 14.59 -26.97
N GLN A 14 22.38 13.30 -27.09
CA GLN A 14 22.21 12.55 -28.33
C GLN A 14 20.74 12.30 -28.70
N LEU A 15 19.81 12.36 -27.74
CA LEU A 15 18.35 12.26 -27.93
C LEU A 15 17.90 11.08 -28.81
N LYS A 16 18.66 9.97 -28.77
CA LYS A 16 18.35 8.75 -29.54
C LYS A 16 17.19 7.98 -28.92
N VAL A 17 17.08 7.99 -27.59
CA VAL A 17 16.03 7.30 -26.80
C VAL A 17 15.28 8.31 -25.93
N VAL A 18 16.01 9.07 -25.10
CA VAL A 18 15.43 10.14 -24.27
C VAL A 18 14.87 11.24 -25.17
N GLY A 19 13.68 11.76 -24.81
CA GLY A 19 12.99 12.81 -25.56
C GLY A 19 12.06 12.31 -26.68
N ARG A 20 12.03 11.00 -26.95
CA ARG A 20 11.09 10.40 -27.91
C ARG A 20 9.81 9.88 -27.23
N PRO A 21 8.65 9.91 -27.91
CA PRO A 21 7.38 9.44 -27.37
C PRO A 21 7.27 7.91 -27.45
N HIS A 22 8.04 7.21 -26.62
CA HIS A 22 7.98 5.76 -26.56
C HIS A 22 6.71 5.27 -25.87
N ASP A 23 6.18 4.14 -26.35
CA ASP A 23 5.16 3.39 -25.63
C ASP A 23 5.68 2.97 -24.25
N ARG A 24 4.77 2.92 -23.28
CA ARG A 24 5.09 2.51 -21.92
C ARG A 24 5.48 1.03 -21.88
N ILE A 25 6.65 0.73 -21.30
CA ILE A 25 7.15 -0.64 -21.16
C ILE A 25 6.27 -1.53 -20.28
N ASP A 26 5.54 -0.92 -19.34
CA ASP A 26 4.56 -1.58 -18.48
C ASP A 26 3.15 -1.63 -19.12
N GLY A 27 3.01 -1.09 -20.34
CA GLY A 27 1.78 -1.09 -21.13
C GLY A 27 1.19 -2.49 -21.31
N PRO A 28 1.94 -3.48 -21.82
CA PRO A 28 1.42 -4.84 -22.02
C PRO A 28 0.81 -5.44 -20.76
N LEU A 29 1.42 -5.25 -19.59
CA LEU A 29 0.88 -5.77 -18.33
C LEU A 29 -0.42 -5.05 -17.92
N LYS A 30 -0.42 -3.72 -18.04
CA LYS A 30 -1.54 -2.86 -17.64
C LYS A 30 -2.75 -2.94 -18.56
N THR A 31 -2.57 -3.32 -19.83
CA THR A 31 -3.66 -3.42 -20.82
C THR A 31 -4.21 -4.84 -20.97
N THR A 32 -3.58 -5.84 -20.33
CA THR A 32 -3.99 -7.25 -20.43
C THR A 32 -4.49 -7.85 -19.11
N GLY A 33 -4.59 -7.04 -18.05
CA GLY A 33 -5.04 -7.52 -16.74
C GLY A 33 -4.01 -8.38 -16.02
N THR A 34 -2.72 -8.24 -16.35
CA THR A 34 -1.63 -9.04 -15.76
C THR A 34 -0.68 -8.23 -14.88
N ALA A 35 -0.83 -6.90 -14.84
CA ALA A 35 -0.18 -6.06 -13.83
C ALA A 35 -0.86 -6.28 -12.47
N ARG A 36 -0.13 -6.87 -11.51
CA ARG A 36 -0.62 -7.13 -10.15
C ARG A 36 -0.68 -5.86 -9.30
N TYR A 37 -1.82 -5.62 -8.67
CA TYR A 37 -2.00 -4.62 -7.62
C TYR A 37 -2.03 -5.25 -6.22
N ALA A 38 -2.10 -4.42 -5.18
CA ALA A 38 -1.91 -4.84 -3.79
C ALA A 38 -2.81 -6.01 -3.35
N TYR A 39 -4.02 -6.12 -3.89
CA TYR A 39 -5.00 -7.15 -3.52
C TYR A 39 -4.98 -8.40 -4.43
N GLU A 40 -4.08 -8.44 -5.41
CA GLU A 40 -4.09 -9.47 -6.46
C GLU A 40 -2.96 -10.49 -6.29
N TRP A 41 -2.15 -10.41 -5.24
CA TRP A 41 -1.03 -11.31 -4.95
C TRP A 41 -1.48 -12.64 -4.34
N HIS A 42 -2.34 -13.37 -5.06
CA HIS A 42 -2.98 -14.59 -4.55
C HIS A 42 -2.05 -15.81 -4.54
N GLU A 43 -1.01 -15.84 -5.39
CA GLU A 43 0.01 -16.91 -5.33
C GLU A 43 0.90 -16.81 -4.09
N GLU A 44 1.19 -15.58 -3.63
CA GLU A 44 2.07 -15.31 -2.49
C GLU A 44 1.40 -15.64 -1.15
N ALA A 45 0.07 -15.53 -1.09
CA ALA A 45 -0.72 -15.88 0.09
C ALA A 45 -2.06 -16.57 -0.28
N PRO A 46 -2.05 -17.85 -0.71
CA PRO A 46 -3.24 -18.54 -1.21
C PRO A 46 -4.38 -18.71 -0.19
N ASN A 47 -4.08 -18.57 1.10
CA ASN A 47 -5.06 -18.66 2.19
C ASN A 47 -5.07 -17.37 3.04
N ALA A 48 -4.76 -16.23 2.43
CA ALA A 48 -4.85 -14.94 3.09
C ALA A 48 -6.25 -14.73 3.71
N ALA A 49 -6.28 -14.27 4.96
CA ALA A 49 -7.51 -13.82 5.61
C ALA A 49 -7.91 -12.43 5.12
N TYR A 50 -9.17 -12.06 5.33
CA TYR A 50 -9.73 -10.78 4.92
C TYR A 50 -9.99 -9.88 6.13
N GLY A 51 -9.47 -8.65 6.08
CA GLY A 51 -9.76 -7.61 7.07
C GLY A 51 -10.79 -6.61 6.55
N TYR A 52 -11.78 -6.27 7.38
CA TYR A 52 -12.76 -5.23 7.07
C TYR A 52 -12.70 -4.12 8.13
N ILE A 53 -12.64 -2.86 7.68
CA ILE A 53 -12.45 -1.71 8.56
C ILE A 53 -13.79 -1.19 9.07
N VAL A 54 -13.87 -0.94 10.38
CA VAL A 54 -14.96 -0.19 11.02
C VAL A 54 -14.43 1.20 11.38
N GLY A 55 -14.90 2.22 10.65
CA GLY A 55 -14.52 3.61 10.86
C GLY A 55 -15.31 4.28 11.99
N SER A 56 -14.79 5.40 12.49
CA SER A 56 -15.52 6.25 13.45
C SER A 56 -16.78 6.83 12.80
N ALA A 57 -17.91 6.74 13.50
CA ALA A 57 -19.17 7.36 13.09
C ALA A 57 -19.24 8.87 13.40
N ILE A 58 -18.27 9.40 14.15
CA ILE A 58 -18.19 10.81 14.55
C ILE A 58 -16.86 11.44 14.13
N ALA A 59 -16.85 12.76 13.94
CA ALA A 59 -15.63 13.49 13.54
C ALA A 59 -14.60 13.62 14.68
N LYS A 60 -15.06 13.89 15.91
CA LYS A 60 -14.21 14.06 17.09
C LYS A 60 -14.97 13.76 18.37
N GLY A 61 -14.34 13.06 19.30
CA GLY A 61 -14.91 12.73 20.60
C GLY A 61 -14.05 11.71 21.33
N ARG A 62 -14.66 11.01 22.29
CA ARG A 62 -14.04 9.91 23.02
C ARG A 62 -14.82 8.63 22.75
N LEU A 63 -14.11 7.54 22.41
CA LEU A 63 -14.70 6.20 22.36
C LEU A 63 -14.92 5.73 23.80
N THR A 64 -16.17 5.71 24.25
CA THR A 64 -16.53 5.32 25.62
C THR A 64 -16.54 3.80 25.80
N ALA A 65 -16.96 3.06 24.77
CA ALA A 65 -16.98 1.61 24.72
C ALA A 65 -16.85 1.11 23.26
N LEU A 66 -16.45 -0.14 23.09
CA LEU A 66 -16.41 -0.85 21.81
C LEU A 66 -16.68 -2.33 22.05
N ASP A 67 -17.92 -2.76 21.83
CA ASP A 67 -18.33 -4.16 22.04
C ASP A 67 -18.10 -4.99 20.78
N THR A 68 -17.33 -6.07 20.89
CA THR A 68 -16.94 -6.92 19.75
C THR A 68 -17.59 -8.30 19.75
N ASP A 69 -18.38 -8.64 20.77
CA ASP A 69 -18.89 -9.99 21.02
C ASP A 69 -19.69 -10.58 19.87
N ALA A 70 -20.59 -9.79 19.28
CA ALA A 70 -21.42 -10.24 18.15
C ALA A 70 -20.56 -10.53 16.92
N ALA A 71 -19.58 -9.64 16.62
CA ALA A 71 -18.66 -9.82 15.50
C ALA A 71 -17.77 -11.05 15.71
N GLN A 72 -17.23 -11.24 16.92
CA GLN A 72 -16.36 -12.38 17.22
C GLN A 72 -17.05 -13.75 17.09
N LYS A 73 -18.37 -13.81 17.30
CA LYS A 73 -19.18 -15.04 17.17
C LYS A 73 -19.73 -15.25 15.75
N ALA A 74 -19.56 -14.28 14.85
CA ALA A 74 -20.07 -14.39 13.50
C ALA A 74 -19.29 -15.47 12.70
N PRO A 75 -19.96 -16.22 11.80
CA PRO A 75 -19.29 -17.25 11.01
C PRO A 75 -18.10 -16.71 10.20
N GLY A 76 -16.98 -17.42 10.24
CA GLY A 76 -15.78 -17.08 9.48
C GLY A 76 -14.91 -15.97 10.08
N VAL A 77 -15.30 -15.35 11.20
CA VAL A 77 -14.48 -14.35 11.88
C VAL A 77 -13.34 -15.03 12.63
N LEU A 78 -12.11 -14.61 12.34
CA LEU A 78 -10.90 -15.08 13.02
C LEU A 78 -10.56 -14.21 14.23
N ALA A 79 -10.67 -12.90 14.11
CA ALA A 79 -10.35 -11.95 15.17
C ALA A 79 -11.03 -10.59 14.93
N VAL A 80 -11.25 -9.84 16.02
CA VAL A 80 -11.57 -8.41 15.97
C VAL A 80 -10.41 -7.62 16.59
N ILE A 81 -9.73 -6.83 15.75
CA ILE A 81 -8.55 -6.06 16.17
C ILE A 81 -8.97 -4.64 16.57
N THR A 82 -8.56 -4.21 17.75
CA THR A 82 -8.91 -2.90 18.34
C THR A 82 -7.68 -2.23 18.94
N ALA A 83 -7.74 -0.92 19.21
CA ALA A 83 -6.65 -0.23 19.91
C ALA A 83 -6.33 -0.85 21.28
N SER A 84 -7.32 -1.47 21.94
CA SER A 84 -7.13 -2.10 23.26
C SER A 84 -6.34 -3.40 23.20
N ASN A 85 -6.30 -4.11 22.06
CA ASN A 85 -5.63 -5.41 21.92
C ASN A 85 -4.46 -5.40 20.92
N ALA A 86 -4.29 -4.34 20.12
CA ALA A 86 -3.18 -4.20 19.18
C ALA A 86 -1.81 -3.99 19.85
N GLY A 87 -1.79 -3.58 21.12
CA GLY A 87 -0.56 -3.29 21.86
C GLY A 87 0.10 -1.97 21.43
N ALA A 88 1.30 -1.71 21.96
CA ALA A 88 2.09 -0.56 21.57
C ALA A 88 2.69 -0.77 20.17
N LEU A 89 2.43 0.15 19.26
CA LEU A 89 2.98 0.10 17.91
C LEU A 89 4.37 0.75 17.91
N GLY A 90 5.36 0.02 17.38
CA GLY A 90 6.71 0.53 17.15
C GLY A 90 6.82 1.40 15.90
N LYS A 91 8.01 1.98 15.71
CA LYS A 91 8.37 2.65 14.46
C LYS A 91 8.65 1.59 13.39
N GLY A 92 8.00 1.69 12.23
CA GLY A 92 8.23 0.75 11.13
C GLY A 92 9.64 0.88 10.55
N ASP A 93 10.23 -0.23 10.10
CA ASP A 93 11.63 -0.31 9.65
C ASP A 93 11.99 0.64 8.49
N LYS A 94 10.99 1.01 7.68
CA LYS A 94 11.14 1.95 6.55
C LYS A 94 10.66 3.35 6.85
N ASN A 95 10.30 3.64 8.10
CA ASN A 95 9.94 5.00 8.52
C ASN A 95 11.23 5.78 8.81
N THR A 96 11.60 6.72 7.94
CA THR A 96 12.79 7.57 8.09
C THR A 96 12.54 8.85 8.89
N ALA A 97 11.31 9.12 9.32
CA ALA A 97 10.92 10.30 10.10
C ALA A 97 11.30 10.20 11.58
#